data_AF-A0A963JCQ7-F1
#
_entry.id   AF-A0A963JCQ7-F1
#
_cell.length_a   1.000
_cell.length_b   1.000
_cell.length_c   1.000
_cell.angle_alpha   90.00
_cell.angle_beta   90.00
_cell.angle_gamma   90.00
#
_symmetry.space_group_name_H-M   'P 1'
#
loop_
_entity.id
_entity.type
_entity.pdbx_description
1 polymer ?
#
loop_
_entity_poly.entity_id
_entity_poly.type
_entity_poly.pdbx_seq_one_letter_code
_entity_poly.pdbx_strand_id
1 'polypeptide(L)' 'MTHLRTRAVHAGQHPDPASGAIAMPITQSTAFAYGSLERGAAIFAGEAEGYRYGRYGNPTVAALE' A
#
# COMPACT_ATOMS: atom_id res chain seq x y z
N MET A 1 -9.19 -16.46 -9.15
CA MET A 1 -10.28 -15.64 -9.74
C MET A 1 -9.93 -15.28 -11.18
N THR A 2 -10.57 -15.89 -12.17
CA THR A 2 -10.25 -15.71 -13.60
C THR A 2 -11.23 -14.81 -14.36
N HIS A 3 -12.44 -14.59 -13.84
CA HIS A 3 -13.45 -13.73 -14.49
C HIS A 3 -13.15 -12.24 -14.32
N LEU A 4 -13.16 -11.49 -15.43
CA LEU A 4 -12.88 -10.04 -15.45
C LEU A 4 -13.80 -9.25 -14.51
N ARG A 5 -15.10 -9.55 -14.51
CA ARG A 5 -16.09 -8.86 -13.65
C ARG A 5 -15.77 -9.02 -12.17
N THR A 6 -15.39 -10.23 -11.76
CA THR A 6 -14.99 -10.49 -10.37
C THR A 6 -13.68 -9.78 -10.03
N ARG A 7 -12.70 -9.77 -10.95
CA ARG A 7 -11.44 -9.07 -10.75
C ARG A 7 -11.61 -7.56 -10.64
N ALA A 8 -12.46 -6.96 -11.46
CA ALA A 8 -12.74 -5.53 -11.42
C ALA A 8 -13.33 -5.05 -10.07
N VAL A 9 -13.98 -5.95 -9.32
CA VAL A 9 -14.55 -5.63 -8.00
C VAL A 9 -13.58 -5.91 -6.85
N HIS A 10 -12.64 -6.87 -7.01
CA HIS A 10 -11.92 -7.43 -5.86
C HIS A 10 -10.39 -7.51 -6.00
N ALA A 11 -9.83 -7.38 -7.21
CA ALA A 11 -8.38 -7.48 -7.37
C ALA A 11 -7.67 -6.30 -6.68
N GLY A 12 -6.51 -6.55 -6.08
CA GLY A 12 -5.69 -5.52 -5.44
C GLY A 12 -6.20 -5.04 -4.07
N GLN A 13 -7.35 -5.56 -3.59
CA GLN A 13 -7.98 -5.12 -2.34
C GLN A 13 -8.22 -6.30 -1.40
N HIS A 14 -7.97 -6.06 -0.11
CA HIS A 14 -8.25 -6.99 0.98
C HIS A 14 -8.80 -6.19 2.17
N PRO A 15 -9.57 -6.82 3.09
CA PRO A 15 -10.00 -6.14 4.30
C PRO A 15 -8.80 -5.54 5.04
N ASP A 16 -8.92 -4.28 5.44
CA ASP A 16 -7.87 -3.58 6.17
C ASP A 16 -7.55 -4.33 7.47
N PRO A 17 -6.31 -4.81 7.68
CA PRO A 17 -5.98 -5.60 8.86
C PRO A 17 -6.07 -4.81 10.17
N ALA A 18 -6.02 -3.48 10.12
CA ALA A 18 -6.08 -2.65 11.32
C ALA A 18 -7.52 -2.38 11.80
N SER A 19 -8.45 -2.11 10.88
CA SER A 19 -9.84 -1.72 11.20
C SER A 19 -10.91 -2.73 10.80
N GLY A 20 -10.57 -3.69 9.93
CA GLY A 20 -11.54 -4.61 9.32
C GLY A 20 -12.39 -3.99 8.21
N ALA A 21 -12.12 -2.75 7.79
CA ALA A 21 -12.84 -2.11 6.70
C ALA A 21 -12.67 -2.90 5.39
N ILE A 22 -13.79 -3.17 4.71
CA ILE A 22 -13.78 -3.89 3.42
C ILE A 22 -13.35 -2.97 2.27
N ALA A 23 -13.77 -1.70 2.33
CA ALA A 23 -13.35 -0.70 1.35
C ALA A 23 -11.90 -0.29 1.64
N MET A 24 -11.10 -0.16 0.58
CA MET A 24 -9.72 0.29 0.69
C MET A 24 -9.64 1.68 1.35
N PRO A 25 -8.89 1.86 2.45
CA PRO A 25 -8.70 3.17 3.06
C PRO A 25 -7.99 4.16 2.14
N ILE A 26 -8.32 5.45 2.30
CA ILE A 26 -7.67 6.54 1.56
C ILE A 26 -6.43 7.00 2.32
N THR A 27 -5.26 6.72 1.77
CA THR A 27 -3.97 7.17 2.31
C THR A 27 -3.62 8.54 1.75
N GLN A 28 -4.26 9.59 2.26
CA GLN A 28 -4.03 10.97 1.82
C GLN A 28 -2.77 11.57 2.50
N SER A 29 -1.60 10.99 2.22
CA SER A 29 -0.31 11.43 2.77
C SER A 29 0.77 11.54 1.71
N THR A 30 1.72 12.45 1.93
CA THR A 30 2.90 12.63 1.09
C THR A 30 4.12 11.85 1.58
N ALA A 31 4.18 11.49 2.87
CA ALA A 31 5.33 10.84 3.51
C ALA A 31 4.90 9.75 4.50
N PHE A 32 5.81 8.83 4.81
CA PHE A 32 5.59 7.67 5.66
C PHE A 32 6.66 7.56 6.76
N ALA A 33 6.26 7.05 7.93
CA ALA A 33 7.17 6.79 9.05
C ALA A 33 7.74 5.38 8.99
N TYR A 34 8.99 5.20 9.47
CA TYR A 34 9.73 3.94 9.33
C TYR A 34 9.93 3.16 10.63
N GLY A 35 9.58 3.74 11.79
CA GLY A 35 9.77 3.14 13.11
C GLY A 35 11.22 3.15 13.62
N SER A 36 12.21 2.94 12.74
CA SER A 36 13.64 3.10 13.05
C SER A 36 14.43 3.67 11.87
N LEU A 37 15.65 4.16 12.13
CA LEU A 37 16.54 4.67 11.08
C LEU A 37 17.04 3.55 10.17
N GLU A 38 17.34 2.39 10.74
CA GLU A 38 17.84 1.20 10.04
C GLU A 38 16.81 0.71 9.02
N ARG A 39 15.52 0.63 9.41
CA ARG A 39 14.45 0.26 8.49
C ARG A 39 14.26 1.30 7.40
N GLY A 40 14.34 2.60 7.75
CA GLY A 40 14.31 3.67 6.76
C GLY A 40 15.41 3.49 5.71
N ALA A 41 16.66 3.32 6.15
CA ALA A 41 17.81 3.12 5.26
C ALA A 41 17.62 1.92 4.31
N ALA A 42 17.17 0.77 4.82
CA ALA A 42 16.89 -0.41 4.00
C ALA A 42 15.81 -0.16 2.93
N ILE A 43 14.72 0.54 3.27
CA ILE A 43 13.67 0.91 2.31
C ILE A 43 14.22 1.87 1.24
N PHE A 44 15.08 2.82 1.62
CA PHE A 44 15.70 3.73 0.65
C PHE A 44 16.70 3.03 -0.28
N ALA A 45 17.42 2.03 0.22
CA ALA A 45 18.33 1.18 -0.55
C ALA A 45 17.61 0.14 -1.43
N GLY A 46 16.30 -0.08 -1.22
CA GLY A 46 15.53 -1.12 -1.91
C GLY A 46 15.74 -2.52 -1.34
N GLU A 47 16.31 -2.62 -0.14
CA GLU A 47 16.61 -3.87 0.57
C GLU A 47 15.44 -4.34 1.44
N ALA A 48 14.46 -3.47 1.68
CA ALA A 48 13.22 -3.78 2.41
C ALA A 48 12.01 -3.15 1.73
N GLU A 49 10.84 -3.80 1.87
CA GLU A 49 9.58 -3.27 1.39
C GLU A 49 9.06 -2.12 2.25
N GLY A 50 8.51 -1.10 1.59
CA GLY A 50 7.85 0.02 2.24
C GLY A 50 7.63 1.20 1.31
N TYR A 51 6.71 2.07 1.71
CA TYR A 51 6.48 3.34 1.03
C TYR A 51 7.39 4.43 1.58
N ARG A 52 7.91 5.29 0.71
CA ARG A 52 8.80 6.43 1.07
C ARG A 52 8.04 7.74 1.01
N TYR A 53 7.71 8.16 -0.21
CA TYR A 53 6.89 9.32 -0.49
C TYR A 53 5.75 8.91 -1.40
N GLY A 54 4.57 9.53 -1.21
CA GLY A 54 3.38 9.28 -2.02
C GLY A 54 3.62 9.44 -3.52
N ARG A 55 4.57 10.30 -3.92
CA ARG A 55 4.99 10.49 -5.31
C ARG A 55 5.65 9.26 -5.95
N TYR A 56 6.22 8.37 -5.15
CA TYR A 56 6.92 7.16 -5.59
C TYR A 56 6.08 5.90 -5.36
N GLY A 57 5.11 5.95 -4.46
CA GLY A 57 4.21 4.86 -4.15
C GLY A 57 3.29 5.24 -3.00
N ASN A 58 2.04 4.81 -3.10
CA ASN A 58 1.01 5.05 -2.10
C ASN A 58 0.12 3.81 -1.99
N PRO A 59 -0.23 3.32 -0.78
CA PRO A 59 -1.05 2.12 -0.63
C PRO A 59 -2.37 2.14 -1.40
N THR A 60 -3.05 3.28 -1.45
CA THR A 60 -4.33 3.42 -2.15
C THR A 60 -4.15 3.35 -3.66
N VAL A 61 -3.04 3.89 -4.19
CA VAL A 61 -2.72 3.86 -5.62
C VAL A 61 -2.20 2.48 -6.03
N ALA A 62 -1.39 1.82 -5.20
CA ALA A 62 -0.89 0.47 -5.44
C ALA A 62 -2.00 -0.59 -5.48
N ALA A 63 -3.14 -0.36 -4.81
CA ALA A 63 -4.31 -1.22 -4.92
C ALA A 63 -5.01 -1.11 -6.29
N LEU A 64 -4.78 -0.01 -7.02
CA LEU A 64 -5.31 0.22 -8.37
C LEU A 64 -4.37 -0.30 -9.47
N GLU A 65 -3.05 -0.15 -9.28
CA GLU A 65 -1.98 -0.54 -10.23
C GLU A 65 -1.82 -2.07 -10.37
#